data_AF-A0A2E6X5X0-F1
#
_entry.id   AF-A0A2E6X5X0-F1
#
_cell.length_a   1.000
_cell.length_b   1.000
_cell.length_c   1.000
_cell.angle_alpha   90.00
_cell.angle_beta   90.00
_cell.angle_gamma   90.00
#
_symmetry.space_group_name_H-M   'P 1'
#
loop_
_entity.id
_entity.type
_entity.pdbx_description
1 polymer ?
#
loop_
_entity_poly.entity_id
_entity_poly.type
_entity_poly.pdbx_seq_one_letter_code
_entity_poly.pdbx_strand_id
1 'polypeptide(L)'
;MIPIAESVNEDENTENIEMAELIELSPKMLQSINYSKIINSLIWLDLLFSILYALYNEYFIVSIMFLLIGIHGVNDYNKKSMRIFVPFLIIINIIRIFIFVINYSKITKSNRNNFYALQIIMLIIEGWIFLLMCKLIKIMKELTEDELEVIRIWKKNSILS
;
A
#
# COMPACT_ATOMS: atom_id res chain seq x y z
N MET A 1 44.96 -22.66 -23.17
CA MET A 1 43.96 -22.19 -22.18
C MET A 1 42.77 -21.69 -22.97
N ILE A 2 41.69 -22.46 -22.98
CA ILE A 2 40.45 -22.17 -23.71
C ILE A 2 39.46 -21.62 -22.67
N PRO A 3 38.75 -20.50 -22.95
CA PRO A 3 37.74 -20.00 -22.03
C PRO A 3 36.50 -20.91 -22.09
N ILE A 4 36.02 -21.32 -20.93
CA ILE A 4 34.71 -21.98 -20.80
C ILE A 4 33.69 -20.84 -20.76
N ALA A 5 32.92 -20.71 -21.84
CA ALA A 5 31.75 -19.85 -21.87
C ALA A 5 30.73 -20.40 -20.87
N GLU A 6 30.43 -19.59 -19.86
CA GLU A 6 29.34 -19.77 -18.92
C GLU A 6 28.04 -19.61 -19.72
N SER A 7 27.38 -20.72 -20.04
CA SER A 7 26.05 -20.72 -20.65
C SER A 7 25.06 -20.21 -19.61
N VAL A 8 24.89 -18.89 -19.57
CA VAL A 8 23.82 -18.23 -18.82
C VAL A 8 22.49 -18.71 -19.42
N ASN A 9 21.65 -19.30 -18.57
CA ASN A 9 20.29 -19.77 -18.85
C ASN A 9 19.44 -18.70 -19.57
N GLU A 10 19.50 -18.63 -20.90
CA GLU A 10 18.56 -17.85 -21.72
C GLU A 10 17.20 -18.57 -21.82
N ASP A 11 17.18 -19.90 -21.75
CA ASP A 11 15.95 -20.70 -21.88
C ASP A 11 14.97 -20.48 -20.70
N GLU A 12 15.48 -20.39 -19.47
CA GLU A 12 14.65 -20.19 -18.27
C GLU A 12 14.03 -18.78 -18.25
N ASN A 13 14.69 -17.78 -18.84
CA ASN A 13 14.14 -16.43 -18.95
C ASN A 13 13.09 -16.35 -20.07
N THR A 14 13.32 -17.03 -21.19
CA THR A 14 12.41 -16.98 -22.36
C THR A 14 11.11 -17.73 -22.08
N GLU A 15 11.16 -18.87 -21.40
CA GLU A 15 9.97 -19.66 -21.01
C GLU A 15 9.11 -18.90 -19.97
N ASN A 16 9.75 -18.19 -19.04
CA ASN A 16 9.05 -17.32 -18.07
C ASN A 16 8.44 -16.06 -18.71
N ILE A 17 9.03 -15.56 -19.80
CA ILE A 17 8.51 -14.42 -20.58
C ILE A 17 7.32 -14.85 -21.43
N GLU A 18 7.39 -15.99 -22.12
CA GLU A 18 6.28 -16.52 -22.92
C GLU A 18 5.10 -16.99 -22.05
N MET A 19 5.35 -17.60 -20.89
CA MET A 19 4.29 -17.97 -19.93
C MET A 19 3.56 -16.74 -19.36
N ALA A 20 4.23 -15.59 -19.23
CA ALA A 20 3.60 -14.36 -18.75
C ALA A 20 2.63 -13.74 -19.79
N GLU A 21 2.84 -14.01 -21.07
CA GLU A 21 2.02 -13.48 -22.18
C GLU A 21 0.69 -14.24 -22.36
N LEU A 22 0.53 -15.42 -21.75
CA LEU A 22 -0.66 -16.28 -21.89
C LEU A 22 -1.50 -16.45 -20.60
N ILE A 23 -1.20 -15.71 -19.53
CA ILE A 23 -2.05 -15.73 -18.32
C ILE A 23 -3.26 -14.82 -18.56
N GLU A 24 -4.37 -15.41 -18.99
CA GLU A 24 -5.64 -14.71 -19.07
C GLU A 24 -6.14 -14.37 -17.65
N LEU A 25 -5.91 -13.12 -17.23
CA LEU A 25 -6.33 -12.63 -15.92
C LEU A 25 -7.86 -12.56 -15.85
N SER A 26 -8.45 -13.18 -14.83
CA SER A 26 -9.88 -13.05 -14.59
C SER A 26 -10.26 -11.60 -14.26
N PRO A 27 -11.51 -11.15 -14.54
CA PRO A 27 -11.94 -9.79 -14.25
C PRO A 27 -11.74 -9.38 -12.77
N LYS A 28 -11.86 -10.32 -11.84
CA LYS A 28 -11.63 -10.07 -10.40
C LYS A 28 -10.15 -9.91 -10.06
N MET A 29 -9.27 -10.64 -10.73
CA MET A 29 -7.82 -10.50 -10.58
C MET A 29 -7.37 -9.12 -11.08
N LEU A 30 -7.84 -8.71 -12.27
CA LEU A 30 -7.56 -7.38 -12.82
C LEU A 30 -8.09 -6.27 -11.91
N GLN A 31 -9.31 -6.43 -11.39
CA GLN A 31 -9.88 -5.49 -10.43
C GLN A 31 -9.03 -5.39 -9.15
N SER A 32 -8.56 -6.52 -8.61
CA SER A 32 -7.67 -6.56 -7.44
C SER A 32 -6.34 -5.85 -7.69
N ILE A 33 -5.77 -6.00 -8.89
CA ILE A 33 -4.56 -5.29 -9.33
C ILE A 33 -4.78 -3.78 -9.34
N ASN A 34 -5.88 -3.32 -9.93
CA ASN A 34 -6.19 -1.89 -9.99
C ASN A 34 -6.41 -1.29 -8.59
N TYR A 35 -7.14 -1.98 -7.72
CA TYR A 35 -7.28 -1.54 -6.32
C TYR A 35 -5.93 -1.52 -5.59
N SER A 36 -5.10 -2.56 -5.74
CA SER A 36 -3.77 -2.62 -5.12
C SER A 36 -2.91 -1.44 -5.55
N LYS A 37 -2.87 -1.11 -6.85
CA LYS A 37 -2.12 0.05 -7.37
C LYS A 37 -2.60 1.37 -6.76
N ILE A 38 -3.91 1.64 -6.77
CA ILE A 38 -4.47 2.89 -6.23
C ILE A 38 -4.19 3.00 -4.74
N ILE A 39 -4.43 1.92 -3.98
CA ILE A 39 -4.23 1.91 -2.54
C ILE A 39 -2.75 2.13 -2.22
N ASN A 40 -1.84 1.44 -2.92
CA ASN A 40 -0.42 1.58 -2.69
C ASN A 40 0.04 3.02 -2.92
N SER A 41 -0.41 3.67 -4.01
CA SER A 41 -0.11 5.10 -4.26
C SER A 41 -0.61 6.02 -3.15
N LEU A 42 -1.81 5.78 -2.62
CA LEU A 42 -2.35 6.56 -1.50
C LEU A 42 -1.57 6.32 -0.19
N ILE A 43 -1.19 5.07 0.09
CA ILE A 43 -0.39 4.74 1.27
C ILE A 43 1.02 5.37 1.17
N TRP A 44 1.64 5.37 -0.01
CA TRP A 44 2.92 6.06 -0.22
C TRP A 44 2.80 7.57 -0.02
N LEU A 45 1.71 8.18 -0.47
CA LEU A 45 1.44 9.60 -0.23
C LEU A 45 1.27 9.90 1.28
N ASP A 46 0.51 9.08 2.00
CA ASP A 46 0.33 9.23 3.46
C ASP A 46 1.64 8.96 4.21
N LEU A 47 2.46 8.03 3.74
CA LEU A 47 3.79 7.76 4.28
C LEU A 47 4.71 8.97 4.12
N LEU A 48 4.73 9.61 2.95
CA LEU A 48 5.50 10.83 2.71
C LEU A 48 5.11 11.92 3.72
N PHE A 49 3.81 12.18 3.87
CA PHE A 49 3.35 13.16 4.86
C PHE A 49 3.70 12.75 6.29
N SER A 50 3.52 11.48 6.65
CA SER A 50 3.86 10.98 7.99
C SER A 50 5.35 11.12 8.31
N ILE A 51 6.24 10.91 7.34
CA ILE A 51 7.69 11.17 7.47
C ILE A 51 7.95 12.66 7.72
N LEU A 52 7.34 13.54 6.90
CA LEU A 52 7.49 14.99 7.08
C LEU A 52 7.01 15.43 8.47
N TYR A 53 5.91 14.88 8.97
CA TYR A 53 5.39 15.18 10.30
C TYR A 53 6.19 14.56 11.44
N ALA A 54 6.84 13.40 11.22
CA ALA A 54 7.70 12.76 12.21
C ALA A 54 8.89 13.65 12.60
N LEU A 55 9.35 14.52 11.70
CA LEU A 55 10.38 15.53 12.00
C LEU A 55 9.93 16.57 13.02
N TYR A 56 8.62 16.79 13.16
CA TYR A 56 8.04 17.75 14.11
C TYR A 56 7.45 17.07 15.35
N ASN A 57 7.01 15.80 15.22
CA ASN A 57 6.40 15.04 16.31
C ASN A 57 6.64 13.53 16.13
N GLU A 58 7.41 12.94 17.04
CA GLU A 58 7.80 11.52 17.02
C GLU A 58 6.61 10.55 17.04
N TYR A 59 5.42 10.98 17.47
CA TYR A 59 4.19 10.18 17.40
C TYR A 59 3.93 9.63 15.99
N PHE A 60 4.32 10.36 14.93
CA PHE A 60 4.13 9.92 13.54
C PHE A 60 5.02 8.75 13.14
N ILE A 61 6.05 8.38 13.93
CA ILE A 61 6.84 7.16 13.72
C ILE A 61 5.95 5.91 13.82
N VAL A 62 4.98 5.92 14.73
CA VAL A 62 4.01 4.82 14.86
C VAL A 62 3.17 4.69 13.58
N SER A 63 2.70 5.81 13.03
CA SER A 63 1.98 5.83 11.75
C SER A 63 2.85 5.27 10.61
N ILE A 64 4.12 5.65 10.55
CA ILE A 64 5.07 5.14 9.54
C ILE A 64 5.16 3.61 9.61
N MET A 65 5.34 3.02 10.80
CA MET A 65 5.43 1.56 10.95
C MET A 65 4.18 0.84 10.44
N PHE A 66 2.99 1.38 10.72
CA PHE A 66 1.74 0.78 10.23
C PHE A 66 1.53 0.95 8.73
N LEU A 67 1.93 2.08 8.16
CA LEU A 67 1.88 2.28 6.72
C LEU A 67 2.78 1.28 5.97
N LEU A 68 3.95 0.95 6.54
CA LEU A 68 4.82 -0.11 5.99
C LEU A 68 4.13 -1.50 6.01
N ILE A 69 3.39 -1.83 7.07
CA ILE A 69 2.58 -3.05 7.13
C ILE A 69 1.49 -3.03 6.05
N GLY A 70 0.86 -1.87 5.84
CA GLY A 70 -0.12 -1.65 4.77
C GLY A 70 0.48 -1.87 3.38
N ILE A 71 1.65 -1.29 3.10
CA ILE A 71 2.39 -1.46 1.83
C ILE A 71 2.70 -2.94 1.62
N HIS A 72 3.26 -3.62 2.61
CA HIS A 72 3.56 -5.05 2.51
C HIS A 72 2.30 -5.88 2.28
N GLY A 73 1.22 -5.61 3.01
CA GLY A 73 -0.05 -6.30 2.83
C GLY A 73 -0.62 -6.15 1.43
N VAL A 74 -0.64 -4.93 0.90
CA VAL A 74 -1.15 -4.59 -0.44
C VAL A 74 -0.25 -5.12 -1.54
N ASN A 75 1.06 -5.12 -1.32
CA ASN A 75 2.00 -5.52 -2.35
C ASN A 75 2.02 -7.02 -2.58
N ASP A 76 1.96 -7.79 -1.50
CA ASP A 76 2.09 -9.25 -1.55
C ASP A 76 0.74 -9.95 -1.55
N TYR A 77 -0.36 -9.18 -1.65
CA TYR A 77 -1.72 -9.69 -1.56
C TYR A 77 -1.90 -10.55 -0.30
N ASN A 78 -1.30 -10.11 0.82
CA ASN A 78 -1.32 -10.84 2.09
C ASN A 78 -2.56 -10.45 2.90
N LYS A 79 -3.56 -11.33 2.88
CA LYS A 79 -4.85 -11.17 3.58
C LYS A 79 -4.67 -10.89 5.08
N LYS A 80 -3.67 -11.47 5.74
CA LYS A 80 -3.44 -11.29 7.19
C LYS A 80 -2.93 -9.88 7.47
N SER A 81 -1.89 -9.44 6.77
CA SER A 81 -1.33 -8.09 6.92
C SER A 81 -2.36 -7.01 6.61
N MET A 82 -3.16 -7.17 5.56
CA MET A 82 -4.26 -6.25 5.23
C MET A 82 -5.31 -6.18 6.35
N ARG A 83 -5.72 -7.33 6.92
CA ARG A 83 -6.70 -7.36 8.04
C ARG A 83 -6.17 -6.71 9.31
N ILE A 84 -4.87 -6.80 9.55
CA ILE A 84 -4.20 -6.12 10.68
C ILE A 84 -4.17 -4.62 10.42
N PHE A 85 -3.88 -4.19 9.19
CA PHE A 85 -3.76 -2.77 8.84
C PHE A 85 -5.08 -1.99 8.96
N VAL A 86 -6.22 -2.60 8.58
CA VAL A 86 -7.54 -1.93 8.62
C VAL A 86 -7.94 -1.35 10.00
N PRO A 87 -7.89 -2.10 11.12
CA PRO A 87 -8.18 -1.53 12.44
C PRO A 87 -7.15 -0.48 12.86
N PHE A 88 -5.89 -0.59 12.40
CA PHE A 88 -4.89 0.43 12.68
C PHE A 88 -5.20 1.77 12.00
N LEU A 89 -5.74 1.77 10.78
CA LEU A 89 -6.24 3.00 10.14
C LEU A 89 -7.29 3.71 11.00
N ILE A 90 -8.18 2.96 11.66
CA ILE A 90 -9.18 3.53 12.57
C ILE A 90 -8.51 4.12 13.80
N ILE A 91 -7.58 3.39 14.42
CA ILE A 91 -6.86 3.84 15.62
C ILE A 91 -6.06 5.12 15.33
N ILE A 92 -5.32 5.16 14.21
CA ILE A 92 -4.54 6.33 13.79
C ILE A 92 -5.45 7.54 13.61
N ASN A 93 -6.61 7.37 12.96
CA ASN A 93 -7.59 8.44 12.81
C ASN A 93 -8.10 8.98 14.15
N ILE A 94 -8.44 8.09 15.09
CA ILE A 94 -8.88 8.48 16.44
C ILE A 94 -7.78 9.30 17.13
N ILE A 95 -6.54 8.85 17.07
CA ILE A 95 -5.43 9.56 17.72
C ILE A 95 -5.17 10.90 17.04
N ARG A 96 -5.24 11.00 15.70
CA ARG A 96 -5.13 12.28 14.98
C ARG A 96 -6.23 13.26 15.42
N ILE A 97 -7.47 12.81 15.53
CA ILE A 97 -8.59 13.63 16.03
C ILE A 97 -8.29 14.09 17.46
N PHE A 98 -7.76 13.22 18.32
CA PHE A 98 -7.41 13.58 19.69
C PHE A 98 -6.28 14.63 19.75
N ILE A 99 -5.21 14.43 18.97
CA ILE A 99 -4.11 15.38 18.81
C ILE A 99 -4.62 16.72 18.28
N PHE A 100 -5.55 16.69 17.32
CA PHE A 100 -6.20 17.88 16.78
C PHE A 100 -6.94 18.65 17.88
N VAL A 101 -7.77 17.98 18.70
CA VAL A 101 -8.53 18.60 19.79
C VAL A 101 -7.58 19.21 20.84
N ILE A 102 -6.52 18.51 21.22
CA ILE A 102 -5.55 19.00 22.21
C ILE A 102 -4.81 20.24 21.70
N ASN A 103 -4.38 20.24 20.45
CA ASN A 103 -3.59 21.34 19.88
C ASN A 103 -4.43 22.53 19.44
N TYR A 104 -5.76 22.38 19.39
CA TYR A 104 -6.67 23.45 18.96
C TYR A 104 -6.47 24.76 19.74
N SER A 105 -6.25 24.65 21.05
CA SER A 105 -6.06 25.79 21.96
C SER A 105 -4.64 26.38 21.92
N LYS A 106 -3.64 25.61 21.46
CA LYS A 106 -2.22 25.96 21.50
C LYS A 106 -1.71 26.63 20.22
N ILE A 107 -2.43 26.49 19.11
CA ILE A 107 -2.01 27.03 17.81
C ILE A 107 -2.43 28.51 17.66
N THR A 108 -1.46 29.35 17.30
CA THR A 108 -1.67 30.75 16.97
C THR A 108 -2.66 30.91 15.82
N LYS A 109 -3.49 31.96 15.86
CA LYS A 109 -4.58 32.18 14.91
C LYS A 109 -4.11 32.17 13.44
N SER A 110 -2.86 32.58 13.16
CA SER A 110 -2.27 32.64 11.82
C SER A 110 -1.91 31.28 11.23
N ASN A 111 -1.48 30.30 12.03
CA ASN A 111 -1.08 28.97 11.53
C ASN A 111 -2.21 27.93 11.61
N ARG A 112 -3.29 28.31 12.30
CA ARG A 112 -4.45 27.49 12.58
C ARG A 112 -5.10 26.91 11.33
N ASN A 113 -5.36 27.75 10.33
CA ASN A 113 -6.10 27.32 9.13
C ASN A 113 -5.32 26.32 8.27
N ASN A 114 -4.01 26.55 8.06
CA ASN A 114 -3.16 25.67 7.27
C ASN A 114 -2.98 24.31 7.96
N PHE A 115 -2.74 24.31 9.26
CA PHE A 115 -2.63 23.08 10.04
C PHE A 115 -3.92 22.26 9.97
N TYR A 116 -5.10 22.89 10.08
CA TYR A 116 -6.38 22.19 10.01
C TYR A 116 -6.73 21.68 8.63
N ALA A 117 -6.49 22.47 7.58
CA ALA A 117 -6.71 22.03 6.21
C ALA A 117 -5.91 20.75 5.92
N LEU A 118 -4.65 20.71 6.33
CA LEU A 118 -3.79 19.53 6.16
C LEU A 118 -4.29 18.32 6.97
N GLN A 119 -4.71 18.49 8.23
CA GLN A 119 -5.24 17.38 9.03
C GLN A 119 -6.54 16.81 8.43
N ILE A 120 -7.42 17.67 7.91
CA ILE A 120 -8.65 17.24 7.23
C ILE A 120 -8.33 16.46 5.96
N ILE A 121 -7.37 16.94 5.15
CA ILE A 121 -6.92 16.24 3.94
C ILE A 121 -6.38 14.84 4.28
N MET A 122 -5.53 14.74 5.31
CA MET A 122 -4.99 13.45 5.76
C MET A 122 -6.10 12.49 6.20
N LEU A 123 -7.09 12.98 6.96
CA LEU A 123 -8.23 12.18 7.40
C LEU A 123 -9.09 11.68 6.23
N ILE A 124 -9.28 12.51 5.19
CA ILE A 124 -9.97 12.10 3.96
C ILE A 124 -9.18 11.03 3.22
N ILE A 125 -7.85 11.20 3.08
CA ILE A 125 -6.97 10.22 2.42
C ILE A 125 -7.03 8.88 3.16
N GLU A 126 -6.85 8.88 4.48
CA GLU A 126 -6.91 7.66 5.30
C GLU A 126 -8.29 6.98 5.22
N GLY A 127 -9.38 7.78 5.23
CA GLY A 127 -10.74 7.27 5.03
C GLY A 127 -10.93 6.61 3.66
N TRP A 128 -10.36 7.16 2.60
CA TRP A 128 -10.34 6.53 1.28
C TRP A 128 -9.51 5.25 1.25
N ILE A 129 -8.31 5.25 1.85
CA ILE A 129 -7.48 4.05 1.96
C ILE A 129 -8.28 2.94 2.67
N PHE A 130 -8.96 3.26 3.77
CA PHE A 130 -9.79 2.31 4.51
C PHE A 130 -10.89 1.70 3.64
N LEU A 131 -11.66 2.53 2.93
CA LEU A 131 -12.75 2.08 2.07
C LEU A 131 -12.25 1.18 0.93
N LEU A 132 -11.16 1.59 0.28
CA LEU A 132 -10.55 0.83 -0.80
C LEU A 132 -9.95 -0.48 -0.29
N MET A 133 -9.31 -0.47 0.88
CA MET A 133 -8.81 -1.70 1.50
C MET A 133 -9.93 -2.69 1.84
N CYS A 134 -11.02 -2.22 2.42
CA CYS A 134 -12.17 -3.07 2.69
C CYS A 134 -12.71 -3.72 1.41
N LYS A 135 -12.77 -2.96 0.31
CA LYS A 135 -13.17 -3.49 -1.02
C LYS A 135 -12.18 -4.52 -1.55
N LEU A 136 -10.87 -4.24 -1.49
CA LEU A 136 -9.83 -5.16 -1.94
C LEU A 136 -9.85 -6.47 -1.13
N ILE A 137 -9.96 -6.40 0.19
CA ILE A 137 -10.09 -7.58 1.06
C ILE A 137 -11.33 -8.39 0.69
N LYS A 138 -12.46 -7.74 0.36
CA LYS A 138 -13.68 -8.43 -0.07
C LYS A 138 -13.45 -9.18 -1.38
N ILE A 139 -12.87 -8.55 -2.39
CA ILE A 139 -12.57 -9.18 -3.68
C ILE A 139 -11.60 -10.36 -3.48
N MET A 140 -10.55 -10.18 -2.67
CA MET A 140 -9.57 -11.24 -2.40
C MET A 140 -10.13 -12.43 -1.62
N LYS A 141 -11.24 -12.27 -0.89
CA LYS A 141 -11.94 -13.41 -0.28
C LYS A 141 -12.63 -14.30 -1.32
N GLU A 142 -12.93 -13.75 -2.49
CA GLU A 142 -13.57 -14.47 -3.59
C GLU A 142 -12.56 -15.11 -4.55
N LEU A 143 -11.26 -14.83 -4.37
CA LEU A 143 -10.16 -15.43 -5.14
C LEU A 143 -9.57 -16.63 -4.40
N THR A 144 -9.25 -17.69 -5.15
CA THR A 144 -8.49 -18.84 -4.64
C THR A 144 -7.02 -18.45 -4.36
N GLU A 145 -6.29 -19.30 -3.65
CA GLU A 145 -4.86 -19.01 -3.41
C GLU A 145 -4.04 -19.11 -4.71
N ASP A 146 -4.40 -20.00 -5.62
CA ASP A 146 -3.76 -20.12 -6.95
C ASP A 146 -3.94 -18.84 -7.77
N GLU A 147 -5.15 -18.26 -7.80
CA GLU A 147 -5.39 -16.98 -8.47
C GLU A 147 -4.58 -15.83 -7.83
N LEU A 148 -4.39 -15.85 -6.51
CA LEU A 148 -3.56 -14.85 -5.84
C LEU A 148 -2.08 -15.02 -6.17
N GLU A 149 -1.60 -16.26 -6.28
CA GLU A 149 -0.22 -16.54 -6.68
C GLU A 149 0.05 -16.08 -8.11
N VAL A 150 -0.89 -16.32 -9.03
CA VAL A 150 -0.83 -15.80 -10.39
C VAL A 150 -0.72 -14.28 -10.40
N ILE A 151 -1.50 -13.57 -9.56
CA ILE A 151 -1.39 -12.11 -9.45
C ILE A 151 -0.01 -11.68 -8.92
N ARG A 152 0.54 -12.39 -7.93
CA ARG A 152 1.88 -12.10 -7.37
C ARG A 152 2.97 -12.25 -8.42
N ILE A 153 2.93 -13.34 -9.19
CA ILE A 153 3.88 -13.61 -10.29
C ILE A 153 3.74 -12.53 -11.38
N TRP A 154 2.53 -12.26 -11.84
CA TRP A 154 2.25 -11.23 -12.85
C TRP A 154 2.80 -9.86 -12.43
N LYS A 155 2.56 -9.48 -11.17
CA LYS A 155 3.05 -8.20 -10.64
C LYS A 155 4.58 -8.15 -10.60
N LYS A 156 5.24 -9.22 -10.18
CA LYS A 156 6.71 -9.30 -10.14
C LYS A 156 7.32 -9.10 -11.53
N ASN A 157 6.74 -9.73 -12.55
CA ASN A 157 7.20 -9.61 -13.93
C ASN A 157 6.96 -8.19 -14.48
N SER A 158 5.81 -7.56 -14.17
CA SER A 158 5.49 -6.19 -14.61
C SER A 158 6.36 -5.08 -14.00
N ILE A 159 7.08 -5.37 -12.92
CA ILE A 159 8.02 -4.42 -12.28
C ILE A 159 9.41 -4.52 -12.90
N LEU A 160 9.74 -5.67 -13.49
CA LEU A 160 11.05 -5.96 -14.11
C LEU A 160 11.10 -5.59 -15.60
N SER A 161 9.95 -5.33 -16.23
CA SER A 161 9.80 -4.81 -17.60
C SER A 161 9.79 -3.28 -17.62
#